data_AF-A0A8J2BEN6-F1
#
_entry.id   AF-A0A8J2BEN6-F1
#
_cell.length_a   1.000
_cell.length_b   1.000
_cell.length_c   1.000
_cell.angle_alpha   90.00
_cell.angle_beta   90.00
_cell.angle_gamma   90.00
#
_symmetry.space_group_name_H-M   'P 1'
#
loop_
_entity.id
_entity.type
_entity.pdbx_description
1 polymer ?
#
loop_
_entity_poly.entity_id
_entity_poly.type
_entity_poly.pdbx_seq_one_letter_code
_entity_poly.pdbx_strand_id
1 'polypeptide(L)'
;MWGDGHQIRSFMHISDCVEGTIRIMNSDHAILAQGQPVNLGSSVPVTLRELAQMTISFSGKDLTISCKKGPEGVRARTSDNRLLREILGWEPAVPLETGLKETYDWIEGVIRREQKSHDHLPNAGQLFDTNAHAQILVPKSYSVSQIVPQEECALDLCGGSHHVDHEK
;
A
#
# COMPACT_ATOMS: atom_id res chain seq x y z
N MET A 1 10.59 -7.52 10.62
CA MET A 1 9.46 -6.66 10.99
C MET A 1 9.99 -5.47 11.78
N TRP A 2 9.50 -4.26 11.52
CA TRP A 2 9.79 -3.10 12.38
C TRP A 2 8.79 -3.04 13.54
N GLY A 3 9.31 -2.83 14.75
CA GLY A 3 8.52 -2.87 15.99
C GLY A 3 8.26 -4.29 16.50
N ASP A 4 7.46 -4.37 17.57
CA ASP A 4 7.09 -5.63 18.25
C ASP A 4 6.05 -6.48 17.49
N GLY A 5 5.40 -5.89 16.47
CA GLY A 5 4.38 -6.54 15.65
C GLY A 5 2.96 -6.40 16.19
N HIS A 6 2.77 -5.74 17.33
CA HIS A 6 1.47 -5.55 17.99
C HIS A 6 0.80 -4.23 17.61
N GLN A 7 1.40 -3.44 16.71
CA GLN A 7 0.72 -2.29 16.14
C GLN A 7 -0.46 -2.75 15.27
N ILE A 8 -1.59 -2.06 15.40
CA ILE A 8 -2.88 -2.44 14.79
C ILE A 8 -3.14 -1.58 13.55
N ARG A 9 -3.57 -2.23 12.47
CA ARG A 9 -4.00 -1.62 11.23
C ARG A 9 -5.30 -2.26 10.77
N SER A 10 -5.98 -1.65 9.82
CA SER A 10 -6.92 -2.32 8.94
C SER A 10 -6.45 -2.17 7.50
N PHE A 11 -6.69 -3.18 6.67
CA PHE A 11 -6.34 -3.17 5.25
C PHE A 11 -7.61 -3.43 4.43
N MET A 12 -7.75 -2.70 3.33
CA MET A 12 -8.88 -2.79 2.43
C MET A 12 -8.39 -3.29 1.08
N HIS A 13 -9.12 -4.21 0.47
CA HIS A 13 -8.80 -4.69 -0.86
C HIS A 13 -9.03 -3.59 -1.91
N ILE A 14 -8.26 -3.62 -3.00
CA ILE A 14 -8.32 -2.58 -4.04
C ILE A 14 -9.69 -2.53 -4.72
N SER A 15 -10.39 -3.66 -4.87
CA SER A 15 -11.73 -3.69 -5.47
C SER A 15 -12.73 -2.86 -4.66
N ASP A 16 -12.70 -3.00 -3.33
CA ASP A 16 -13.56 -2.22 -2.43
C ASP A 16 -13.18 -0.74 -2.43
N CYS A 17 -11.89 -0.43 -2.55
CA CYS A 17 -11.43 0.96 -2.67
C CYS A 17 -12.01 1.65 -3.92
N VAL A 18 -11.93 0.97 -5.07
CA VAL A 18 -12.45 1.48 -6.35
C VAL A 18 -13.96 1.59 -6.31
N GLU A 19 -14.66 0.55 -5.87
CA GLU A 19 -16.12 0.55 -5.75
C GLU A 19 -16.61 1.64 -4.80
N GLY A 20 -16.01 1.75 -3.61
CA GLY A 20 -16.35 2.77 -2.63
C GLY A 20 -16.14 4.18 -3.17
N THR A 21 -15.04 4.41 -3.90
CA THR A 21 -14.76 5.72 -4.51
C THR A 21 -15.81 6.06 -5.57
N ILE A 22 -16.16 5.12 -6.45
CA ILE A 22 -17.21 5.32 -7.46
C ILE A 22 -18.56 5.61 -6.81
N ARG A 23 -18.93 4.87 -5.75
CA ARG A 23 -20.16 5.09 -4.99
C ARG A 23 -20.20 6.47 -4.34
N ILE A 24 -19.13 6.88 -3.69
CA ILE A 24 -19.03 8.22 -3.07
C ILE A 24 -19.20 9.30 -4.13
N MET A 25 -18.48 9.19 -5.25
CA MET A 25 -18.53 10.18 -6.34
C MET A 25 -19.90 10.28 -7.01
N ASN A 26 -20.64 9.16 -7.13
CA ASN A 26 -21.96 9.11 -7.76
C ASN A 26 -23.12 9.32 -6.77
N SER A 27 -22.83 9.55 -5.49
CA SER A 27 -23.85 9.79 -4.46
C SER A 27 -23.99 11.27 -4.16
N ASP A 28 -25.10 11.65 -3.54
CA ASP A 28 -25.30 12.97 -2.94
C ASP A 28 -24.48 13.13 -1.64
N HIS A 29 -23.31 12.49 -1.50
CA HIS A 29 -22.52 12.48 -0.26
C HIS A 29 -22.21 13.89 0.23
N ALA A 30 -21.97 14.87 -0.66
CA ALA A 30 -21.69 16.23 -0.25
C ALA A 30 -22.86 16.84 0.56
N ILE A 31 -24.09 16.45 0.22
CA ILE A 31 -25.32 16.86 0.93
C ILE A 31 -25.51 15.97 2.17
N LEU A 32 -25.42 14.64 2.00
CA LEU A 32 -25.69 13.66 3.05
C LEU A 32 -24.65 13.70 4.19
N ALA A 33 -23.38 13.96 3.85
CA ALA A 33 -22.28 14.15 4.79
C ALA A 33 -22.15 15.60 5.26
N GLN A 34 -22.98 16.54 4.80
CA GLN A 34 -22.88 17.97 5.13
C GLN A 34 -21.48 18.54 4.83
N GLY A 35 -20.89 18.14 3.70
CA GLY A 35 -19.54 18.51 3.29
C GLY A 35 -18.40 17.89 4.12
N GLN A 36 -18.69 16.96 5.04
CA GLN A 36 -17.67 16.30 5.84
C GLN A 36 -16.93 15.22 5.04
N PRO A 37 -15.62 15.02 5.30
CA PRO A 37 -14.89 13.88 4.75
C PRO A 37 -15.48 12.56 5.29
N VAL A 38 -15.51 11.54 4.44
CA VAL A 38 -15.97 10.20 4.79
C VAL A 38 -14.80 9.23 4.79
N ASN A 39 -14.73 8.36 5.80
CA ASN A 39 -13.76 7.28 5.81
C ASN A 39 -14.13 6.23 4.77
N LEU A 40 -13.13 5.80 3.97
CA LEU A 40 -13.25 4.64 3.08
C LEU A 40 -12.14 3.65 3.41
N GLY A 41 -12.48 2.62 4.19
CA GLY A 41 -11.52 1.62 4.65
C GLY A 41 -12.20 0.43 5.32
N SER A 42 -11.45 -0.66 5.47
CA SER A 42 -11.89 -1.78 6.28
C SER A 42 -11.94 -1.37 7.76
N SER A 43 -12.98 -1.83 8.46
CA SER A 43 -13.13 -1.66 9.91
C SER A 43 -12.53 -2.83 10.69
N VAL A 44 -12.03 -3.89 10.01
CA VAL A 44 -11.49 -5.10 10.64
C VAL A 44 -10.04 -4.86 11.07
N PRO A 45 -9.76 -4.86 12.39
CA PRO A 45 -8.41 -4.66 12.89
C PRO A 45 -7.57 -5.93 12.75
N VAL A 46 -6.27 -5.75 12.50
CA VAL A 46 -5.26 -6.79 12.48
C VAL A 46 -3.93 -6.24 13.00
N THR A 47 -3.20 -7.06 13.75
CA THR A 47 -1.81 -6.74 14.13
C THR A 47 -0.87 -7.03 12.96
N LEU A 48 0.28 -6.35 12.90
CA LEU A 48 1.28 -6.70 11.87
C LEU A 48 1.81 -8.13 12.02
N ARG A 49 1.82 -8.67 13.24
CA ARG A 49 2.18 -10.07 13.49
C ARG A 49 1.20 -11.04 12.84
N GLU A 50 -0.10 -10.82 13.00
CA GLU A 50 -1.14 -11.64 12.35
C GLU A 50 -1.06 -11.52 10.82
N LEU A 51 -0.90 -10.30 10.28
CA LEU A 51 -0.70 -10.07 8.85
C LEU A 51 0.50 -10.85 8.30
N ALA A 52 1.64 -10.79 8.99
CA ALA A 52 2.84 -11.51 8.61
C ALA A 52 2.64 -13.03 8.68
N GLN A 53 1.94 -13.53 9.71
CA GLN A 53 1.67 -14.95 9.86
C GLN A 53 0.77 -15.50 8.75
N MET A 54 -0.26 -14.75 8.34
CA MET A 54 -1.08 -15.08 7.16
C MET A 54 -0.23 -15.10 5.88
N THR A 55 0.64 -14.12 5.71
CA THR A 55 1.53 -14.07 4.54
C THR A 55 2.50 -15.27 4.49
N ILE A 56 3.04 -15.68 5.65
CA ILE A 56 3.92 -16.85 5.77
C ILE A 56 3.15 -18.13 5.43
N SER A 57 1.90 -18.29 5.89
CA SER A 57 1.11 -19.50 5.62
C SER A 57 0.85 -19.70 4.13
N PHE A 58 0.67 -18.62 3.36
CA PHE A 58 0.51 -18.69 1.91
C PHE A 58 1.79 -19.15 1.18
N SER A 59 2.96 -18.88 1.77
CA SER A 59 4.24 -19.19 1.14
C SER A 59 4.64 -20.66 1.19
N GLY A 60 4.01 -21.45 2.07
CA GLY A 60 4.42 -22.83 2.35
C GLY A 60 5.83 -22.96 2.95
N LYS A 61 6.43 -21.85 3.43
CA LYS A 61 7.77 -21.82 4.02
C LYS A 61 7.69 -21.78 5.54
N ASP A 62 8.66 -22.41 6.18
CA ASP A 62 8.89 -22.27 7.62
C ASP A 62 9.77 -21.04 7.87
N LEU A 63 9.17 -19.97 8.41
CA LEU A 63 9.81 -18.68 8.62
C LEU A 63 9.51 -18.13 10.01
N THR A 64 10.55 -17.64 10.68
CA THR A 64 10.42 -16.96 11.98
C THR A 64 10.41 -15.44 11.81
N ILE A 65 9.47 -14.76 12.46
CA ILE A 65 9.38 -13.29 12.44
C ILE A 65 10.45 -12.69 13.37
N SER A 66 11.47 -12.05 12.78
CA SER A 66 12.46 -11.24 13.51
C SER A 66 12.02 -9.77 13.60
N CYS A 67 12.00 -9.22 14.81
CA CYS A 67 11.69 -7.82 15.11
C CYS A 67 12.96 -6.96 15.17
N LYS A 68 12.90 -5.76 14.59
CA LYS A 68 13.99 -4.78 14.58
C LYS A 68 13.44 -3.38 14.89
N LYS A 69 14.26 -2.49 15.43
CA LYS A 69 13.91 -1.07 15.58
C LYS A 69 13.72 -0.45 14.18
N GLY A 70 12.74 0.43 14.05
CA GLY A 70 12.40 1.13 12.82
C GLY A 70 11.19 2.05 13.03
N PRO A 71 10.77 2.81 12.01
CA PRO A 71 9.59 3.66 12.11
C PRO A 71 8.32 2.82 12.25
N GLU A 72 7.59 2.97 13.36
CA GLU A 72 6.36 2.22 13.64
C GLU A 72 5.08 3.01 13.31
N GLY A 73 5.17 4.34 13.28
CA GLY A 73 4.02 5.23 13.15
C GLY A 73 3.10 5.16 14.37
N VAL A 74 1.80 5.45 14.17
CA VAL A 74 0.80 5.37 15.24
C VAL A 74 0.59 3.93 15.73
N ARG A 75 0.25 3.76 17.01
CA ARG A 75 0.10 2.42 17.59
C ARG A 75 -1.08 1.65 17.01
N ALA A 76 -2.21 2.31 16.79
CA ALA A 76 -3.41 1.69 16.25
C ALA A 76 -4.15 2.66 15.32
N ARG A 77 -4.71 2.13 14.23
CA ARG A 77 -5.69 2.83 13.39
C ARG A 77 -6.63 1.81 12.73
N THR A 78 -7.93 2.12 12.70
CA THR A 78 -8.97 1.37 11.99
C THR A 78 -10.02 2.35 11.47
N SER A 79 -10.83 1.94 10.49
CA SER A 79 -11.88 2.77 9.91
C SER A 79 -13.16 2.72 10.75
N ASP A 80 -13.72 3.88 11.11
CA ASP A 80 -15.13 3.98 11.53
C ASP A 80 -15.99 4.18 10.29
N ASN A 81 -16.80 3.16 9.96
CA ASN A 81 -17.66 3.11 8.78
C ASN A 81 -19.11 3.52 9.05
N ARG A 82 -19.46 4.07 10.23
CA ARG A 82 -20.84 4.50 10.53
C ARG A 82 -21.38 5.46 9.46
N LEU A 83 -20.65 6.55 9.19
CA LEU A 83 -21.04 7.54 8.18
C LEU A 83 -21.08 6.95 6.77
N LEU A 84 -20.12 6.09 6.41
CA LEU A 84 -20.08 5.44 5.11
C LEU A 84 -21.33 4.57 4.87
N ARG A 85 -21.73 3.78 5.87
CA ARG A 85 -22.95 2.98 5.82
C ARG A 85 -24.22 3.82 5.79
N GLU A 86 -24.27 4.91 6.54
CA GLU A 86 -25.42 5.84 6.54
C GLU A 86 -25.64 6.46 5.17
N ILE A 87 -24.57 6.87 4.48
CA ILE A 87 -24.65 7.54 3.18
C ILE A 87 -24.88 6.55 2.04
N LEU A 88 -24.18 5.41 2.04
CA LEU A 88 -24.12 4.52 0.88
C LEU A 88 -24.87 3.20 1.06
N GLY A 89 -25.31 2.87 2.28
CA GLY A 89 -25.83 1.54 2.61
C GLY A 89 -24.82 0.42 2.34
N TRP A 90 -23.52 0.76 2.30
CA TRP A 90 -22.45 -0.12 1.83
C TRP A 90 -21.16 0.12 2.63
N GLU A 91 -20.35 -0.91 2.78
CA GLU A 91 -18.99 -0.84 3.31
C GLU A 91 -18.10 -1.91 2.68
N PRO A 92 -16.76 -1.77 2.74
CA PRO A 92 -15.82 -2.79 2.27
C PRO A 92 -16.08 -4.15 2.90
N ALA A 93 -16.09 -5.20 2.08
CA ALA A 93 -16.54 -6.53 2.48
C ALA A 93 -15.55 -7.65 2.13
N VAL A 94 -14.51 -7.38 1.32
CA VAL A 94 -13.51 -8.39 0.98
C VAL A 94 -12.72 -8.78 2.24
N PRO A 95 -12.71 -10.06 2.64
CA PRO A 95 -11.94 -10.50 3.79
C PRO A 95 -10.45 -10.27 3.58
N LEU A 96 -9.75 -9.87 4.66
CA LEU A 96 -8.31 -9.62 4.61
C LEU A 96 -7.54 -10.82 4.06
N GLU A 97 -7.86 -12.03 4.51
CA GLU A 97 -7.18 -13.25 4.06
C GLU A 97 -7.31 -13.46 2.55
N THR A 98 -8.51 -13.27 2.00
CA THR A 98 -8.80 -13.38 0.57
C THR A 98 -8.00 -12.36 -0.23
N GLY A 99 -8.13 -11.07 0.10
CA GLY A 99 -7.42 -10.00 -0.62
C GLY A 99 -5.90 -10.10 -0.48
N LEU A 100 -5.40 -10.56 0.67
CA LEU A 100 -3.98 -10.75 0.90
C LEU A 100 -3.43 -11.94 0.10
N LYS A 101 -4.20 -13.03 -0.05
CA LYS A 101 -3.82 -14.18 -0.89
C LYS A 101 -3.75 -13.80 -2.37
N GLU A 102 -4.76 -13.08 -2.87
CA GLU A 102 -4.76 -12.56 -4.25
C GLU A 102 -3.54 -11.66 -4.51
N THR A 103 -3.26 -10.76 -3.56
CA THR A 103 -2.08 -9.88 -3.63
C THR A 103 -0.78 -10.68 -3.59
N TYR A 104 -0.68 -11.70 -2.73
CA TYR A 104 0.49 -12.58 -2.62
C TYR A 104 0.79 -13.27 -3.95
N ASP A 105 -0.22 -13.90 -4.55
CA ASP A 105 -0.07 -14.64 -5.82
C ASP A 105 0.34 -13.72 -6.96
N TRP A 106 -0.24 -12.52 -7.00
CA TRP A 106 0.15 -11.50 -7.98
C TRP A 106 1.61 -11.08 -7.83
N ILE A 107 2.07 -10.79 -6.61
CA ILE A 107 3.47 -10.42 -6.31
C ILE A 107 4.42 -11.57 -6.68
N GLU A 108 4.09 -12.80 -6.31
CA GLU A 108 4.89 -13.97 -6.66
C GLU A 108 5.04 -14.10 -8.18
N GLY A 109 3.94 -13.94 -8.92
CA GLY A 109 3.93 -13.97 -10.37
C GLY A 109 4.80 -12.88 -11.00
N VAL A 110 4.76 -11.65 -10.45
CA VAL A 110 5.64 -10.54 -10.89
C VAL A 110 7.11 -10.91 -10.69
N ILE A 111 7.49 -11.35 -9.49
CA ILE A 111 8.88 -11.70 -9.16
C ILE A 111 9.40 -12.83 -10.08
N ARG A 112 8.59 -13.86 -10.34
CA ARG A 112 8.96 -14.96 -11.24
C ARG A 112 9.18 -14.51 -12.69
N ARG A 113 8.44 -13.50 -13.16
CA ARG A 113 8.65 -12.92 -14.51
C ARG A 113 9.95 -12.14 -14.58
N GLU A 114 10.24 -11.34 -13.56
CA GLU A 114 11.49 -10.55 -13.49
C GLU A 114 12.75 -11.43 -13.49
N GLN A 115 12.72 -12.57 -12.79
CA GLN A 115 13.85 -13.51 -12.75
C GLN A 115 14.15 -14.12 -14.13
N LYS A 116 13.12 -14.55 -14.86
CA LYS A 116 13.30 -15.12 -16.21
C LYS A 116 13.90 -14.14 -17.20
N SER A 117 13.56 -12.86 -17.09
CA SER A 117 14.10 -11.79 -17.94
C SER A 117 15.59 -11.54 -17.67
N HIS A 118 16.04 -11.70 -16.43
CA HIS A 118 17.47 -11.58 -16.06
C HIS A 118 18.28 -12.80 -16.51
N ASP A 119 17.71 -14.00 -16.41
CA ASP A 119 18.37 -15.25 -16.83
C ASP A 119 18.53 -15.37 -18.36
N HIS A 120 17.78 -14.58 -19.15
CA HIS A 120 17.85 -14.54 -20.61
C HIS A 120 18.83 -13.50 -21.18
N LEU A 121 19.64 -12.84 -20.35
CA LEU A 121 20.75 -12.04 -20.86
C LEU A 121 21.82 -12.98 -21.43
N PRO A 122 22.26 -12.79 -22.70
CA PRO A 122 23.34 -13.61 -23.23
C PRO A 122 24.56 -13.47 -22.33
N ASN A 123 25.21 -14.60 -22.07
CA ASN A 123 26.44 -14.65 -21.28
C ASN A 123 27.41 -13.61 -21.87
N ALA A 124 28.11 -12.84 -21.03
CA ALA A 124 28.94 -11.71 -21.49
C ALA A 124 29.98 -12.08 -22.57
N GLY A 125 30.28 -13.38 -22.75
CA GLY A 125 31.09 -13.93 -23.84
C GLY A 125 30.42 -14.06 -25.22
N GLN A 126 29.13 -13.75 -25.37
CA GLN A 126 28.41 -13.80 -26.66
C GLN A 126 28.13 -12.41 -27.27
N LEU A 127 28.58 -11.33 -26.60
CA LEU A 127 28.32 -9.93 -27.02
C LEU A 127 29.48 -9.28 -27.77
N PHE A 128 30.52 -10.03 -28.16
CA PHE A 128 31.65 -9.51 -28.92
C PHE A 128 31.58 -9.97 -30.38
N ASP A 129 30.77 -9.30 -31.18
CA ASP A 129 31.00 -9.19 -32.63
C ASP A 129 31.67 -7.82 -32.86
N THR A 130 32.92 -7.82 -33.30
CA THR A 130 33.84 -6.67 -33.26
C THR A 130 33.62 -5.61 -34.35
N ASN A 131 32.49 -5.63 -35.07
CA ASN A 131 32.24 -4.74 -36.22
C ASN A 131 30.89 -4.03 -36.24
N ALA A 132 30.38 -3.57 -35.09
CA ALA A 132 29.33 -2.56 -35.08
C ALA A 132 29.53 -1.61 -33.90
N HIS A 133 29.34 -0.32 -34.14
CA HIS A 133 29.35 0.74 -33.13
C HIS A 133 28.45 0.38 -31.95
N ALA A 134 29.05 -0.14 -30.88
CA ALA A 134 28.35 -0.53 -29.67
C ALA A 134 27.90 0.74 -28.93
N GLN A 135 26.63 1.12 -29.10
CA GLN A 135 25.96 1.89 -28.06
C GLN A 135 25.76 0.95 -26.88
N ILE A 136 26.43 1.27 -25.78
CA ILE A 136 26.28 0.58 -24.50
C ILE A 136 24.83 0.81 -24.04
N LEU A 137 23.97 -0.19 -24.25
CA LEU A 137 22.70 -0.29 -23.55
C LEU A 137 23.00 -0.77 -22.12
N VAL A 138 23.19 0.18 -21.22
CA VAL A 138 23.22 -0.10 -19.79
C VAL A 138 21.79 -0.49 -19.38
N PRO A 139 21.54 -1.71 -18.86
CA PRO A 139 20.25 -1.99 -18.27
C PRO A 139 20.15 -1.12 -17.02
N LYS A 140 19.20 -0.18 -16.99
CA LYS A 140 18.82 0.47 -15.74
C LYS A 140 18.27 -0.62 -14.83
N SER A 141 19.09 -1.09 -13.90
CA SER A 141 18.61 -1.71 -12.68
C SER A 141 17.65 -0.73 -12.04
N TYR A 142 16.35 -0.99 -12.12
CA TYR A 142 15.34 -0.17 -11.46
C TYR A 142 15.49 -0.36 -9.96
N SER A 143 16.05 0.65 -9.29
CA SER A 143 15.96 0.80 -7.84
C SER A 143 14.48 1.02 -7.46
N VAL A 144 14.01 0.33 -6.42
CA VAL A 144 12.67 0.48 -5.82
C VAL A 144 12.36 1.93 -5.42
N SER A 145 13.34 2.83 -5.42
CA SER A 145 13.18 4.27 -5.21
C SER A 145 12.48 5.04 -6.35
N GLN A 146 12.09 4.41 -7.46
CA GLN A 146 11.51 5.12 -8.62
C GLN A 146 10.02 4.83 -8.90
N ILE A 147 9.31 4.14 -8.01
CA ILE A 147 7.86 3.87 -8.17
C ILE A 147 6.97 4.97 -7.55
N VAL A 148 7.55 5.96 -6.85
CA VAL A 148 6.81 7.12 -6.35
C VAL A 148 7.54 8.38 -6.79
N PRO A 149 6.92 9.27 -7.60
CA PRO A 149 7.46 10.59 -7.81
C PRO A 149 7.56 11.29 -6.45
N GLN A 150 8.79 11.45 -5.94
CA GLN A 150 9.07 12.46 -4.92
C GLN A 150 9.05 13.80 -5.65
N GLU A 151 7.87 14.41 -5.74
CA GLU A 151 7.62 15.85 -5.88
C GLU A 151 6.15 16.04 -6.27
N GLU A 152 5.28 16.03 -5.27
CA GLU A 152 4.04 16.83 -5.14
C GLU A 152 3.19 16.24 -3.99
N CYS A 153 3.60 16.53 -2.76
CA CYS A 153 2.66 16.55 -1.62
C CYS A 153 3.00 17.77 -0.75
N ALA A 154 3.10 18.92 -1.42
CA ALA A 154 3.14 20.23 -0.81
C ALA A 154 1.79 20.92 -1.10
N LEU A 155 0.79 20.53 -0.31
CA LEU A 155 -0.45 21.27 -0.04
C LEU A 155 -0.71 20.97 1.43
N ASP A 156 -0.10 21.65 2.40
CA ASP A 156 -0.35 23.05 2.78
C ASP A 156 -1.82 23.47 2.66
N LEU A 157 -2.67 22.77 3.42
CA LEU A 157 -4.00 23.22 3.81
C LEU A 157 -4.25 22.91 5.30
N CYS A 158 -3.44 23.51 6.17
CA CYS A 158 -3.85 23.84 7.53
C CYS A 158 -3.55 25.31 7.75
N GLY A 159 -4.54 26.15 7.46
CA GLY A 159 -4.50 27.59 7.68
C GLY A 159 -4.14 27.95 9.11
N GLY A 160 -3.42 29.06 9.22
CA GLY A 160 -2.82 29.56 10.46
C GLY A 160 -3.80 29.78 11.59
N SER A 161 -3.43 29.29 12.77
CA SER A 161 -3.94 29.79 14.04
C SER A 161 -3.27 31.11 14.36
N HIS A 162 -4.06 32.19 14.26
CA HIS A 162 -3.71 33.51 14.73
C HIS A 162 -3.31 33.49 16.22
N HIS A 163 -2.18 34.14 16.47
CA HIS A 163 -1.72 34.64 17.74
C HIS A 163 -2.79 35.58 18.34
N VAL A 164 -3.25 35.30 19.56
CA VAL A 164 -3.80 36.33 20.46
C VAL A 164 -3.28 36.03 21.86
N ASP A 165 -2.29 36.82 22.26
CA ASP A 165 -1.89 37.01 23.65
C ASP A 165 -3.07 37.53 24.46
N HIS A 166 -3.26 37.02 25.68
CA HIS A 166 -3.76 37.84 26.77
C HIS A 166 -3.22 37.37 28.11
N GLU A 167 -2.38 38.23 28.68
CA GLU A 167 -2.09 38.33 30.11
C GLU A 167 -3.38 38.42 30.93
N LYS A 168 -3.48 37.61 31.98
CA LYS A 168 -3.72 38.02 33.38
C LYS A 168 -3.67 36.82 34.32
#